data_AF-A0A4W3H3P0-F1
#
_entry.id   AF-A0A4W3H3P0-F1
#
_cell.length_a   1.000
_cell.length_b   1.000
_cell.length_c   1.000
_cell.angle_alpha   90.00
_cell.angle_beta   90.00
_cell.angle_gamma   90.00
#
_symmetry.space_group_name_H-M   'P 1'
#
loop_
_entity.id
_entity.type
_entity.pdbx_description
1 polymer ?
#
loop_
_entity_poly.entity_id
_entity_poly.type
_entity_poly.pdbx_seq_one_letter_code
_entity_poly.pdbx_strand_id
1 'polypeptide(L)'
;MYLLFVIKIQKDLELKIIWNKGMSLYIQLTGILQHSVCGLCGNLNGNLGDEFRTRTNSIVSSTTDFGNSWKEDCLCADVEEHVHLCDKNPFRVAWARKTCSIIKSPVFKECHSMVNHNLFYENCVQDACGCELVGDCECLCEAVAVYAKICLDKGICIDWRKPDFCPVYCDYFNIHEQRNNRYEYIYKIKGDWHYQPCLCPWNLRSIENNMEGCYNCSQGEYLDAERKSCVPCGKYTRLFNFCFHKLPVLIIHLISIFSFHIQCIQLIAPLII
;
A
#
# COMPACT_ATOMS: atom_id res chain seq x y z
N MET A 1 8.96 -7.82 -0.90
CA MET A 1 8.38 -9.05 -1.50
C MET A 1 7.01 -9.26 -0.88
N TYR A 2 5.94 -9.32 -1.68
CA TYR A 2 4.57 -9.41 -1.18
C TYR A 2 4.09 -10.86 -1.13
N LEU A 3 3.15 -11.14 -0.23
CA LEU A 3 2.34 -12.34 -0.25
C LEU A 3 0.98 -12.00 -0.87
N LEU A 4 0.59 -12.75 -1.89
CA LEU A 4 -0.73 -12.68 -2.52
C LEU A 4 -1.51 -13.93 -2.13
N PHE A 5 -2.62 -13.75 -1.42
CA PHE A 5 -3.59 -14.79 -1.13
C PHE A 5 -4.83 -14.53 -1.99
N VAL A 6 -5.25 -15.53 -2.77
CA VAL A 6 -6.45 -15.47 -3.59
C VAL A 6 -7.45 -16.48 -3.05
N ILE A 7 -8.58 -15.99 -2.56
CA ILE A 7 -9.63 -16.79 -1.95
C ILE A 7 -10.85 -16.72 -2.88
N LYS A 8 -11.19 -17.85 -3.49
CA LYS A 8 -12.39 -17.98 -4.34
C LYS A 8 -13.54 -18.49 -3.48
N ILE A 9 -14.57 -17.67 -3.34
CA ILE A 9 -15.72 -17.98 -2.46
C ILE A 9 -16.87 -18.56 -3.30
N GLN A 10 -17.23 -17.90 -4.40
CA GLN A 10 -18.25 -18.32 -5.38
C GLN A 10 -17.71 -18.11 -6.81
N LYS A 11 -18.45 -18.55 -7.84
CA LYS A 11 -18.00 -18.47 -9.24
C LYS A 11 -17.54 -17.06 -9.66
N ASP A 12 -18.21 -16.03 -9.15
CA ASP A 12 -17.96 -14.63 -9.50
C ASP A 12 -17.45 -13.79 -8.32
N LEU A 13 -17.03 -14.45 -7.23
CA LEU A 13 -16.58 -13.78 -6.01
C LEU A 13 -15.17 -14.17 -5.60
N GLU A 14 -14.27 -13.20 -5.66
CA GLU A 14 -12.87 -13.36 -5.30
C GLU A 14 -12.42 -12.30 -4.30
N LEU A 15 -11.74 -12.77 -3.24
CA LEU A 15 -11.04 -11.96 -2.27
C LEU A 15 -9.53 -12.11 -2.49
N LYS A 16 -8.85 -11.02 -2.86
CA LYS A 16 -7.40 -10.96 -2.91
C LYS A 16 -6.88 -10.21 -1.69
N ILE A 17 -5.97 -10.84 -0.96
CA ILE A 17 -5.25 -10.23 0.15
C ILE A 17 -3.79 -10.12 -0.26
N ILE A 18 -3.26 -8.91 -0.25
CA ILE A 18 -1.88 -8.61 -0.61
C ILE A 18 -1.21 -8.07 0.64
N TRP A 19 -0.18 -8.72 1.13
CA TRP A 19 0.54 -8.28 2.33
C TRP A 19 2.00 -8.06 2.01
N ASN A 20 2.53 -6.90 2.40
CA ASN A 20 3.92 -6.55 2.17
C ASN A 20 4.91 -7.22 3.15
N LYS A 21 4.42 -8.08 4.06
CA LYS A 21 5.15 -8.69 5.19
C LYS A 21 5.58 -7.71 6.30
N GLY A 22 5.31 -6.43 6.12
CA GLY A 22 5.42 -5.41 7.15
C GLY A 22 4.03 -4.96 7.56
N MET A 23 3.79 -3.66 7.48
CA MET A 23 2.64 -3.04 8.10
C MET A 23 1.51 -2.68 7.13
N SER A 24 1.51 -3.22 5.90
CA SER A 24 0.54 -2.86 4.87
C SER A 24 -0.15 -4.07 4.27
N LEU A 25 -1.47 -4.09 4.42
CA LEU A 25 -2.36 -5.12 3.93
C LEU A 25 -3.35 -4.49 2.94
N TYR A 26 -3.40 -5.00 1.72
CA TYR A 26 -4.34 -4.55 0.69
C TYR A 26 -5.38 -5.65 0.49
N ILE A 27 -6.64 -5.26 0.54
CA ILE A 27 -7.79 -6.13 0.34
C ILE A 27 -8.48 -5.69 -0.94
N GLN A 28 -8.61 -6.60 -1.91
CA GLN A 28 -9.38 -6.38 -3.12
C GLN A 28 -10.52 -7.40 -3.16
N LEU A 29 -11.71 -6.89 -3.42
CA LEU A 29 -12.91 -7.70 -3.56
C LEU A 29 -13.47 -7.52 -4.97
N THR A 30 -13.73 -8.63 -5.65
CA THR A 30 -14.32 -8.64 -6.99
C THR A 30 -15.68 -9.33 -6.96
N GLY A 31 -16.63 -8.81 -7.75
CA GLY A 31 -18.02 -9.30 -7.81
C GLY A 31 -19.04 -8.30 -7.25
N ILE A 32 -20.33 -8.67 -7.30
CA ILE A 32 -21.44 -7.85 -6.78
C ILE A 32 -21.53 -8.08 -5.27
N LEU A 33 -20.74 -7.33 -4.50
CA LEU A 33 -20.74 -7.33 -3.04
C LEU A 33 -21.28 -6.04 -2.42
N GLN A 34 -21.82 -5.11 -3.21
CA GLN A 34 -22.46 -3.92 -2.66
C GLN A 34 -23.49 -4.36 -1.60
N HIS A 35 -23.32 -3.88 -0.37
CA HIS A 35 -24.15 -4.20 0.81
C HIS A 35 -23.97 -5.61 1.43
N SER A 36 -22.99 -6.40 0.98
CA SER A 36 -22.73 -7.76 1.51
C SER A 36 -21.53 -7.84 2.46
N VAL A 37 -20.81 -6.74 2.66
CA VAL A 37 -19.68 -6.64 3.59
C VAL A 37 -19.94 -5.59 4.66
N CYS A 38 -19.28 -5.74 5.79
CA CYS A 38 -19.27 -4.79 6.89
C CYS A 38 -17.95 -4.91 7.65
N GLY A 39 -17.58 -3.88 8.41
CA GLY A 39 -16.36 -3.88 9.22
C GLY A 39 -15.68 -2.51 9.20
N LEU A 40 -14.42 -2.50 9.63
CA LEU A 40 -13.56 -1.31 9.63
C LEU A 40 -13.30 -0.74 8.22
N CYS A 41 -13.52 -1.56 7.19
CA CYS A 41 -13.41 -1.16 5.78
C CYS A 41 -14.74 -0.71 5.17
N GLY A 42 -15.77 -0.51 6.00
CA GLY A 42 -17.06 -0.04 5.53
C GLY A 42 -17.93 -1.15 4.92
N ASN A 43 -18.89 -0.75 4.08
CA ASN A 43 -19.87 -1.65 3.47
C ASN A 43 -19.82 -1.72 1.93
N LEU A 44 -18.88 -0.98 1.32
CA LEU A 44 -18.64 -0.92 -0.12
C LEU A 44 -19.88 -0.54 -0.96
N ASN A 45 -20.84 0.21 -0.41
CA ASN A 45 -22.01 0.69 -1.19
C ASN A 45 -21.73 1.99 -1.98
N GLY A 46 -20.58 2.63 -1.77
CA GLY A 46 -20.19 3.89 -2.40
C GLY A 46 -20.74 5.15 -1.71
N ASN A 47 -21.43 5.00 -0.58
CA ASN A 47 -21.94 6.10 0.23
C ASN A 47 -21.01 6.40 1.40
N LEU A 48 -20.22 7.47 1.28
CA LEU A 48 -19.30 7.89 2.33
C LEU A 48 -20.00 8.26 3.67
N GLY A 49 -21.30 8.58 3.63
CA GLY A 49 -22.06 9.00 4.80
C GLY A 49 -22.40 7.88 5.79
N ASP A 50 -22.24 6.61 5.40
CA ASP A 50 -22.57 5.46 6.25
C ASP A 50 -21.43 4.46 6.45
N GLU A 51 -20.19 4.89 6.17
CA GLU A 51 -18.99 4.07 6.36
C GLU A 51 -18.68 3.83 7.85
N PHE A 52 -19.05 4.76 8.75
CA PHE A 52 -18.91 4.60 10.20
C PHE A 52 -20.14 3.90 10.81
N ARG A 53 -20.51 2.77 10.22
CA ARG A 53 -21.59 1.91 10.72
C ARG A 53 -21.04 0.87 11.69
N THR A 54 -21.55 0.88 12.92
CA THR A 54 -21.13 -0.03 13.99
C THR A 54 -21.60 -1.46 13.74
N ARG A 55 -21.07 -2.42 14.51
CA ARG A 55 -21.53 -3.82 14.51
C ARG A 55 -23.02 -3.98 14.86
N THR A 56 -23.62 -2.99 15.54
CA THR A 56 -25.06 -2.93 15.86
C THR A 56 -25.90 -2.17 14.83
N ASN A 57 -25.31 -1.83 13.66
CA ASN A 57 -25.95 -1.15 12.55
C ASN A 57 -26.30 0.34 12.82
N SER A 58 -25.71 0.95 13.86
CA SER A 58 -25.83 2.38 14.15
C SER A 58 -24.77 3.17 13.39
N ILE A 59 -25.10 4.36 12.89
CA ILE A 59 -24.12 5.26 12.26
C ILE A 59 -23.61 6.23 13.33
N VAL A 60 -22.30 6.31 13.49
CA VAL A 60 -21.63 7.19 14.46
C VAL A 60 -20.71 8.18 13.75
N SER A 61 -20.43 9.33 14.36
CA SER A 61 -19.46 10.31 13.85
C SER A 61 -18.05 10.11 14.42
N SER A 62 -17.94 9.45 15.58
CA SER A 62 -16.68 9.17 16.26
C SER A 62 -15.98 7.96 15.64
N THR A 63 -14.74 8.16 15.18
CA THR A 63 -13.87 7.08 14.69
C THR A 63 -13.54 6.07 15.79
N THR A 64 -13.45 6.53 17.04
CA THR A 64 -13.18 5.71 18.22
C THR A 64 -14.35 4.79 18.53
N ASP A 65 -15.56 5.33 18.56
CA ASP A 65 -16.78 4.54 18.84
C ASP A 65 -17.00 3.51 17.73
N PHE A 66 -16.78 3.92 16.47
CA PHE A 66 -16.80 3.03 15.32
C PHE A 66 -15.77 1.89 15.48
N GLY A 67 -14.51 2.22 15.75
CA GLY A 67 -13.43 1.25 15.92
C GLY A 67 -13.68 0.25 17.06
N ASN A 68 -14.04 0.76 18.24
CA ASN A 68 -14.33 -0.06 19.42
C ASN A 68 -15.52 -1.02 19.18
N SER A 69 -16.50 -0.61 18.37
CA SER A 69 -17.65 -1.47 18.04
C SER A 69 -17.29 -2.72 17.23
N TRP A 70 -16.12 -2.74 16.57
CA TRP A 70 -15.64 -3.83 15.73
C TRP A 70 -14.61 -4.74 16.41
N LYS A 71 -14.37 -4.57 17.71
CA LYS A 71 -13.48 -5.46 18.47
C LYS A 71 -13.98 -6.90 18.43
N GLU A 72 -13.05 -7.84 18.29
CA GLU A 72 -13.38 -9.26 18.23
C GLU A 72 -13.55 -9.85 19.62
N ASP A 73 -12.60 -9.59 20.51
CA ASP A 73 -12.69 -10.00 21.90
C ASP A 73 -13.36 -8.90 22.74
N CYS A 74 -14.41 -9.29 23.47
CA CYS A 74 -15.14 -8.40 24.36
C CYS A 74 -14.30 -7.98 25.58
N LEU A 75 -13.26 -8.76 25.92
CA LEU A 75 -12.32 -8.48 26.99
C LEU A 75 -11.29 -7.39 26.62
N CYS A 76 -11.17 -7.05 25.33
CA CYS A 76 -10.36 -5.91 24.92
C CYS A 76 -10.95 -4.61 25.48
N ALA A 77 -10.10 -3.83 26.15
CA ALA A 77 -10.44 -2.50 26.63
C ALA A 77 -10.80 -1.59 25.45
N ASP A 78 -11.78 -0.72 25.70
CA ASP A 78 -12.11 0.33 24.76
C ASP A 78 -11.00 1.39 24.75
N VAL A 79 -10.83 2.02 23.59
CA VAL A 79 -9.93 3.15 23.46
C VAL A 79 -10.70 4.42 23.73
N GLU A 80 -10.19 5.25 24.63
CA GLU A 80 -10.91 6.43 25.12
C GLU A 80 -10.46 7.72 24.40
N GLU A 81 -9.21 7.83 23.96
CA GLU A 81 -8.70 9.06 23.33
C GLU A 81 -7.62 8.81 22.28
N HIS A 82 -7.71 9.57 21.17
CA HIS A 82 -6.66 9.64 20.15
C HIS A 82 -5.51 10.48 20.67
N VAL A 83 -4.48 9.85 21.24
CA VAL A 83 -3.26 10.58 21.59
C VAL A 83 -2.39 10.71 20.35
N HIS A 84 -2.17 11.95 19.92
CA HIS A 84 -1.26 12.24 18.82
C HIS A 84 0.16 11.81 19.21
N LEU A 85 0.75 10.90 18.43
CA LEU A 85 2.00 10.22 18.80
C LEU A 85 3.18 11.18 18.93
N CYS A 86 3.16 12.29 18.21
CA CYS A 86 4.16 13.33 18.33
C CYS A 86 4.06 14.11 19.65
N ASP A 87 2.90 14.13 20.31
CA ASP A 87 2.75 14.78 21.62
C ASP A 87 3.34 13.89 22.71
N LYS A 88 3.22 12.56 22.54
CA LYS A 88 3.92 11.56 23.37
C LYS A 88 5.43 11.58 23.14
N ASN A 89 5.87 11.78 21.89
CA ASN A 89 7.28 11.74 21.48
C ASN A 89 7.77 13.05 20.85
N PRO A 90 7.78 14.17 21.61
CA PRO A 90 8.05 15.51 21.06
C PRO A 90 9.47 15.66 20.47
N PHE A 91 10.44 14.90 20.99
CA PHE A 91 11.82 14.90 20.49
C PHE A 91 11.94 14.34 19.06
N ARG A 92 10.94 13.60 18.57
CA ARG A 92 10.92 13.04 17.20
C ARG A 92 10.33 13.99 16.16
N VAL A 93 9.57 15.00 16.58
CA VAL A 93 8.80 15.89 15.68
C VAL A 93 9.67 16.50 14.59
N ALA A 94 10.83 17.04 14.95
CA ALA A 94 11.72 17.72 14.01
C ALA A 94 12.26 16.76 12.93
N TRP A 95 12.67 15.55 13.34
CA TRP A 95 13.10 14.50 12.42
C TRP A 95 11.94 14.00 11.56
N ALA A 96 10.79 13.70 12.14
CA ALA A 96 9.60 13.23 11.43
C ALA A 96 9.16 14.23 10.34
N ARG A 97 8.99 15.51 10.70
CA ARG A 97 8.59 16.56 9.75
C ARG A 97 9.60 16.75 8.61
N LYS A 98 10.90 16.68 8.93
CA LYS A 98 11.97 16.81 7.93
C LYS A 98 11.97 15.62 6.97
N THR A 99 11.93 14.40 7.50
CA THR A 99 12.07 13.18 6.69
C THR A 99 10.80 12.89 5.88
N CYS A 100 9.60 13.12 6.43
CA CYS A 100 8.33 13.01 5.72
C CYS A 100 8.13 14.11 4.65
N SER A 101 8.95 15.17 4.64
CA SER A 101 8.82 16.25 3.65
C SER A 101 9.02 15.80 2.20
N ILE A 102 9.58 14.61 1.97
CA ILE A 102 9.65 14.00 0.64
C ILE A 102 8.27 13.93 -0.03
N ILE A 103 7.19 13.66 0.73
CA ILE A 103 5.81 13.59 0.23
C ILE A 103 5.38 14.93 -0.38
N LYS A 104 5.86 16.05 0.18
CA LYS A 104 5.60 17.42 -0.29
C LYS A 104 6.64 17.91 -1.31
N SER A 105 7.67 17.11 -1.58
CA SER A 105 8.79 17.51 -2.42
C SER A 105 8.46 17.37 -3.92
N PRO A 106 9.30 17.93 -4.82
CA PRO A 106 9.15 17.76 -6.25
C PRO A 106 9.16 16.30 -6.74
N VAL A 107 9.70 15.35 -5.96
CA VAL A 107 9.68 13.92 -6.27
C VAL A 107 8.24 13.43 -6.53
N PHE A 108 7.28 13.93 -5.76
CA PHE A 108 5.87 13.54 -5.85
C PHE A 108 4.98 14.54 -6.61
N LYS A 109 5.58 15.54 -7.28
CA LYS A 109 4.86 16.68 -7.88
C LYS A 109 3.72 16.25 -8.81
N GLU A 110 3.94 15.21 -9.62
CA GLU A 110 2.94 14.73 -10.57
C GLU A 110 1.68 14.20 -9.87
N CYS A 111 1.84 13.60 -8.68
CA CYS A 111 0.75 13.02 -7.91
C CYS A 111 0.01 14.03 -7.02
N HIS A 112 0.62 15.16 -6.68
CA HIS A 112 0.01 16.18 -5.81
C HIS A 112 -1.34 16.69 -6.33
N SER A 113 -1.54 16.68 -7.66
CA SER A 113 -2.79 17.08 -8.30
C SER A 113 -3.89 16.03 -8.26
N MET A 114 -3.53 14.75 -8.09
CA MET A 114 -4.45 13.62 -8.14
C MET A 114 -4.82 13.10 -6.75
N VAL A 115 -3.94 13.33 -5.77
CA VAL A 115 -4.05 12.78 -4.41
C VAL A 115 -3.64 13.84 -3.40
N ASN A 116 -4.46 14.06 -2.37
CA ASN A 116 -4.19 15.03 -1.32
C ASN A 116 -2.96 14.65 -0.48
N HIS A 117 -1.80 15.16 -0.87
CA HIS A 117 -0.51 14.90 -0.23
C HIS A 117 -0.42 15.38 1.22
N ASN A 118 -1.22 16.37 1.64
CA ASN A 118 -1.16 16.88 3.01
C ASN A 118 -1.61 15.82 4.01
N LEU A 119 -2.63 15.03 3.66
CA LEU A 119 -3.10 13.94 4.50
C LEU A 119 -2.00 12.89 4.72
N PHE A 120 -1.37 12.42 3.65
CA PHE A 120 -0.28 11.43 3.73
C PHE A 120 0.95 11.97 4.46
N TYR A 121 1.23 13.27 4.33
CA TYR A 121 2.29 13.91 5.09
C TYR A 121 2.03 13.90 6.59
N GLU A 122 0.84 14.30 7.05
CA GLU A 122 0.51 14.30 8.48
C GLU A 122 0.52 12.86 9.04
N ASN A 123 -0.01 11.90 8.28
CA ASN A 123 0.03 10.48 8.63
C ASN A 123 1.48 9.98 8.78
N CYS A 124 2.36 10.29 7.82
CA CYS A 124 3.78 9.95 7.91
C CYS A 124 4.42 10.57 9.16
N VAL A 125 4.12 11.83 9.48
CA VAL A 125 4.68 12.51 10.65
C VAL A 125 4.23 11.82 11.93
N GLN A 126 2.94 11.49 12.04
CA GLN A 126 2.39 10.77 13.18
C GLN A 126 3.04 9.39 13.34
N ASP A 127 3.09 8.58 12.28
CA ASP A 127 3.71 7.24 12.30
C ASP A 127 5.21 7.33 12.66
N ALA A 128 5.94 8.27 12.05
CA ALA A 128 7.35 8.49 12.33
C ALA A 128 7.63 8.94 13.78
N CYS A 129 6.69 9.64 14.42
CA CYS A 129 6.75 9.94 15.85
C CYS A 129 6.38 8.74 16.74
N GLY A 130 5.53 7.84 16.27
CA GLY A 130 5.07 6.67 17.01
C GLY A 130 6.07 5.54 17.14
N CYS A 131 7.03 5.44 16.21
CA CYS A 131 7.95 4.31 16.21
C CYS A 131 8.93 4.37 17.38
N GLU A 132 9.31 3.22 17.91
CA GLU A 132 9.95 3.11 19.23
C GLU A 132 11.44 3.47 19.19
N LEU A 133 12.13 3.29 18.04
CA LEU A 133 13.56 3.63 17.92
C LEU A 133 13.78 4.84 17.02
N VAL A 134 14.67 5.73 17.46
CA VAL A 134 15.10 6.91 16.68
C VAL A 134 15.86 6.39 15.46
N GLY A 135 15.34 6.67 14.25
CA GLY A 135 15.93 6.16 13.01
C GLY A 135 15.33 4.86 12.49
N ASP A 136 14.23 4.35 13.08
CA ASP A 136 13.42 3.31 12.44
C ASP A 136 12.82 3.85 11.14
N CYS A 137 13.58 3.65 10.07
CA CYS A 137 13.19 4.00 8.72
C CYS A 137 11.98 3.15 8.28
N GLU A 138 11.70 2.02 8.92
CA GLU A 138 10.65 1.09 8.47
C GLU A 138 9.26 1.74 8.43
N CYS A 139 8.80 2.34 9.53
CA CYS A 139 7.50 2.99 9.59
C CYS A 139 7.37 4.16 8.60
N LEU A 140 8.43 4.96 8.50
CA LEU A 140 8.46 6.12 7.62
C LEU A 140 8.47 5.69 6.15
N CYS A 141 9.31 4.72 5.80
CA CYS A 141 9.39 4.18 4.44
C CYS A 141 8.09 3.51 4.04
N GLU A 142 7.39 2.89 4.99
CA GLU A 142 6.06 2.37 4.77
C GLU A 142 5.07 3.50 4.44
N ALA A 143 4.98 4.52 5.29
CA ALA A 143 4.07 5.66 5.05
C ALA A 143 4.33 6.35 3.70
N VAL A 144 5.59 6.47 3.27
CA VAL A 144 5.94 7.02 1.95
C VAL A 144 5.58 6.04 0.82
N ALA A 145 5.85 4.73 0.99
CA ALA A 145 5.49 3.69 0.01
C ALA A 145 3.98 3.65 -0.26
N VAL A 146 3.18 3.91 0.76
CA VAL A 146 1.71 3.99 0.66
C VAL A 146 1.27 5.13 -0.23
N TYR A 147 1.85 6.30 -0.02
CA TYR A 147 1.57 7.44 -0.89
C TYR A 147 1.98 7.15 -2.33
N ALA A 148 3.17 6.56 -2.54
CA ALA A 148 3.62 6.13 -3.86
C ALA A 148 2.68 5.09 -4.50
N LYS A 149 2.15 4.14 -3.72
CA LYS A 149 1.19 3.15 -4.20
C LYS A 149 -0.15 3.77 -4.60
N ILE A 150 -0.64 4.76 -3.85
CA ILE A 150 -1.86 5.49 -4.22
C ILE A 150 -1.65 6.34 -5.49
N CYS A 151 -0.48 6.95 -5.64
CA CYS A 151 -0.09 7.59 -6.90
C CYS A 151 -0.09 6.59 -8.06
N LEU A 152 0.47 5.40 -7.83
CA LEU A 152 0.48 4.32 -8.81
C LEU A 152 -0.93 3.87 -9.19
N ASP A 153 -1.85 3.84 -8.23
CA ASP A 153 -3.26 3.56 -8.46
C ASP A 153 -3.98 4.68 -9.24
N LYS A 154 -3.47 5.91 -9.21
CA LYS A 154 -3.87 6.99 -10.12
C LYS A 154 -3.14 6.96 -11.46
N GLY A 155 -2.30 5.96 -11.70
CA GLY A 155 -1.56 5.79 -12.95
C GLY A 155 -0.31 6.66 -13.03
N ILE A 156 0.28 7.00 -11.89
CA ILE A 156 1.50 7.81 -11.79
C ILE A 156 2.56 6.94 -11.11
N CYS A 157 3.57 6.52 -11.85
CA CYS A 157 4.70 5.76 -11.31
C CYS A 157 5.80 6.70 -10.83
N ILE A 158 6.15 6.61 -9.56
CA ILE A 158 7.11 7.51 -8.92
C ILE A 158 8.28 6.69 -8.40
N ASP A 159 9.49 7.01 -8.88
CA ASP A 159 10.74 6.48 -8.34
C ASP A 159 11.21 7.37 -7.18
N TRP A 160 10.89 6.97 -5.95
CA TRP A 160 11.09 7.79 -4.76
C TRP A 160 12.20 7.29 -3.83
N ARG A 161 12.64 6.03 -3.99
CA ARG A 161 13.70 5.45 -3.16
C ARG A 161 15.07 5.90 -3.63
N LYS A 162 15.99 6.06 -2.67
CA LYS A 162 17.38 6.41 -2.92
C LYS A 162 18.32 5.64 -2.00
N PRO A 163 19.62 5.52 -2.33
CA PRO A 163 20.60 4.89 -1.43
C PRO A 163 20.64 5.51 -0.03
N ASP A 164 20.37 6.81 0.08
CA ASP A 164 20.32 7.59 1.32
C ASP A 164 18.90 7.78 1.88
N PHE A 165 17.87 7.26 1.20
CA PHE A 165 16.47 7.40 1.60
C PHE A 165 15.67 6.14 1.27
N CYS A 166 15.34 5.34 2.30
CA CYS A 166 14.58 4.11 2.15
C CYS A 166 15.16 3.13 1.12
N PRO A 167 16.46 2.75 1.21
CA PRO A 167 17.10 1.91 0.22
C PRO A 167 16.44 0.52 0.13
N VAL A 168 16.52 -0.08 -1.06
CA VAL A 168 16.09 -1.47 -1.32
C VAL A 168 17.24 -2.23 -1.94
N TYR A 169 17.51 -3.42 -1.41
CA TYR A 169 18.63 -4.29 -1.80
C TYR A 169 18.10 -5.53 -2.52
N CYS A 170 17.78 -5.39 -3.80
CA CYS A 170 17.30 -6.52 -4.62
C CYS A 170 18.43 -7.45 -5.05
N ASP A 171 19.66 -6.95 -5.08
CA ASP A 171 20.89 -7.68 -5.37
C ASP A 171 21.14 -8.83 -4.40
N TYR A 172 20.65 -8.71 -3.16
CA TYR A 172 20.66 -9.79 -2.16
C TYR A 172 20.08 -11.11 -2.68
N PHE A 173 19.12 -11.06 -3.61
CA PHE A 173 18.48 -12.26 -4.16
C PHE A 173 19.27 -12.90 -5.31
N ASN A 174 20.35 -12.28 -5.75
CA ASN A 174 21.22 -12.82 -6.79
C ASN A 174 22.20 -13.81 -6.16
N ILE A 175 22.26 -15.03 -6.71
CA ILE A 175 23.01 -16.14 -6.10
C ILE A 175 24.51 -16.02 -6.45
N HIS A 176 25.36 -16.10 -5.44
CA HIS A 176 26.80 -16.25 -5.58
C HIS A 176 27.18 -17.72 -5.36
N GLU A 177 27.87 -18.35 -6.32
CA GLU A 177 28.43 -19.70 -6.13
C GLU A 177 29.92 -19.58 -5.85
N GLN A 178 30.44 -20.43 -4.97
CA GLN A 178 31.88 -20.50 -4.74
C GLN A 178 32.52 -21.41 -5.80
N ARG A 179 33.25 -20.81 -6.74
CA ARG A 179 34.10 -21.53 -7.70
C ARG A 179 35.56 -21.22 -7.41
N ASN A 180 36.40 -22.25 -7.37
CA ASN A 180 37.84 -22.12 -7.17
C ASN A 180 38.22 -21.22 -5.95
N ASN A 181 37.57 -21.43 -4.80
CA ASN A 181 37.74 -20.61 -3.59
C ASN A 181 37.45 -19.11 -3.75
N ARG A 182 36.70 -18.71 -4.79
CA ARG A 182 36.20 -17.35 -4.97
C ARG A 182 34.69 -17.36 -5.13
N TYR A 183 34.01 -16.38 -4.54
CA TYR A 183 32.60 -16.16 -4.83
C TYR A 183 32.49 -15.53 -6.21
N GLU A 184 31.91 -16.27 -7.15
CA GLU A 184 31.63 -15.79 -8.50
C GLU A 184 30.13 -15.52 -8.62
N TYR A 185 29.81 -14.41 -9.28
CA TYR A 185 28.42 -14.06 -9.59
C TYR A 185 27.93 -15.01 -10.69
N ILE A 186 26.92 -15.82 -10.39
CA ILE A 186 26.34 -16.70 -11.41
C ILE A 186 25.12 -16.03 -12.03
N TYR A 187 25.32 -15.46 -13.20
CA TYR A 187 24.23 -15.11 -14.10
C TYR A 187 23.64 -16.41 -14.69
N LYS A 188 22.65 -17.05 -14.04
CA LYS A 188 21.91 -18.16 -14.64
C LYS A 188 20.43 -17.84 -14.88
N ILE A 189 20.18 -17.51 -16.15
CA ILE A 189 18.95 -17.65 -16.95
C ILE A 189 17.71 -16.93 -16.40
N LYS A 190 17.45 -15.75 -16.99
CA LYS A 190 16.40 -14.74 -16.73
C LYS A 190 16.65 -13.83 -15.53
N GLY A 191 17.07 -12.61 -15.87
CA GLY A 191 17.12 -11.39 -15.05
C GLY A 191 18.05 -11.44 -13.85
N ASP A 192 18.70 -10.33 -13.54
CA ASP A 192 19.11 -10.09 -12.16
C ASP A 192 17.90 -9.52 -11.42
N TRP A 193 17.75 -9.87 -10.14
CA TRP A 193 16.77 -9.21 -9.28
C TRP A 193 17.10 -7.72 -9.19
N HIS A 194 16.16 -6.88 -9.58
CA HIS A 194 16.31 -5.43 -9.58
C HIS A 194 15.05 -4.77 -9.03
N TYR A 195 15.23 -3.56 -8.52
CA TYR A 195 14.13 -2.75 -8.00
C TYR A 195 13.32 -2.16 -9.15
N GLN A 196 12.00 -2.21 -9.03
CA GLN A 196 11.09 -1.47 -9.89
C GLN A 196 10.07 -0.71 -9.02
N PRO A 197 9.92 0.61 -9.21
CA PRO A 197 8.87 1.39 -8.56
C PRO A 197 7.47 1.06 -9.11
N CYS A 198 7.43 0.49 -10.31
CA CYS A 198 6.23 -0.06 -10.93
C CYS A 198 6.61 -1.11 -12.00
N LEU A 199 5.73 -2.08 -12.22
CA LEU A 199 5.95 -3.18 -13.15
C LEU A 199 6.03 -2.73 -14.61
N CYS A 200 5.15 -1.81 -15.03
CA CYS A 200 5.12 -1.31 -16.41
C CYS A 200 4.85 0.20 -16.46
N PRO A 201 5.91 1.03 -16.42
CA PRO A 201 5.80 2.50 -16.41
C PRO A 201 4.99 3.08 -17.58
N TRP A 202 5.01 2.40 -18.73
CA TRP A 202 4.36 2.87 -19.97
C TRP A 202 2.97 2.25 -20.20
N ASN A 203 2.53 1.34 -19.34
CA ASN A 203 1.23 0.68 -19.43
C ASN A 203 0.64 0.38 -18.04
N LEU A 204 0.48 1.44 -17.25
CA LEU A 204 0.07 1.35 -15.83
C LEU A 204 -1.40 0.92 -15.65
N ARG A 205 -2.23 1.01 -16.70
CA ARG A 205 -3.67 0.72 -16.63
C ARG A 205 -4.03 -0.73 -16.93
N SER A 206 -3.11 -1.54 -17.47
CA SER A 206 -3.39 -2.91 -17.90
C SER A 206 -2.99 -3.99 -16.89
N ILE A 207 -2.54 -3.62 -15.69
CA ILE A 207 -1.97 -4.55 -14.72
C ILE A 207 -2.72 -4.45 -13.40
N GLU A 208 -3.48 -5.50 -13.08
CA GLU A 208 -4.32 -5.56 -11.87
C GLU A 208 -3.51 -5.47 -10.56
N ASN A 209 -2.23 -5.85 -10.59
CA ASN A 209 -1.36 -5.93 -9.41
C ASN A 209 -0.05 -5.15 -9.61
N ASN A 210 -0.15 -3.93 -10.13
CA ASN A 210 1.03 -3.07 -10.26
C ASN A 210 1.53 -2.67 -8.87
N MET A 211 2.69 -3.21 -8.50
CA MET A 211 3.29 -3.00 -7.20
C MET A 211 4.77 -2.65 -7.37
N GLU A 212 5.24 -1.85 -6.42
CA GLU A 212 6.66 -1.59 -6.22
C GLU A 212 7.34 -2.84 -5.63
N GLY A 213 8.56 -3.17 -6.05
CA GLY A 213 9.28 -4.30 -5.46
C GLY A 213 10.55 -4.72 -6.20
N CYS A 214 11.10 -5.86 -5.76
CA CYS A 214 12.19 -6.54 -6.46
C CYS A 214 11.60 -7.58 -7.41
N TYR A 215 12.04 -7.55 -8.66
CA TYR A 215 11.55 -8.43 -9.70
C TYR A 215 12.70 -9.06 -10.48
N ASN A 216 12.47 -10.30 -10.90
CA ASN A 216 13.40 -11.05 -11.73
C ASN A 216 12.89 -11.18 -13.18
N CYS A 217 12.54 -10.05 -13.80
CA CYS A 217 12.11 -9.96 -15.19
C CYS A 217 12.98 -8.96 -15.95
N SER A 218 12.97 -8.97 -17.28
CA SER A 218 13.75 -7.99 -18.04
C SER A 218 13.08 -6.61 -17.98
N GLN A 219 13.81 -5.55 -18.33
CA GLN A 219 13.23 -4.22 -18.45
C GLN A 219 12.08 -4.22 -19.49
N GLY A 220 10.88 -3.78 -19.08
CA GLY A 220 9.69 -3.81 -19.94
C GLY A 220 8.92 -5.14 -19.94
N GLU A 221 9.27 -6.05 -19.04
CA GLU A 221 8.50 -7.25 -18.70
C GLU A 221 8.04 -7.17 -17.24
N TYR A 222 6.94 -7.85 -16.92
CA TYR A 222 6.47 -8.04 -15.55
C TYR A 222 6.21 -9.52 -15.27
N LEU A 223 6.28 -9.91 -14.00
CA LEU A 223 5.98 -11.28 -13.60
C LEU A 223 4.46 -11.50 -13.57
N ASP A 224 3.96 -12.33 -14.47
CA ASP A 224 2.60 -12.87 -14.40
C ASP A 224 2.57 -13.99 -13.35
N ALA A 225 1.87 -13.74 -12.25
CA ALA A 225 1.80 -14.66 -11.11
C ALA A 225 1.06 -15.97 -11.44
N GLU A 226 0.10 -15.94 -12.37
CA GLU A 226 -0.65 -17.12 -12.79
C GLU A 226 0.20 -18.00 -13.70
N ARG A 227 0.85 -17.36 -14.70
CA ARG A 227 1.73 -18.06 -15.65
C ARG A 227 3.12 -18.37 -15.08
N LYS A 228 3.45 -17.82 -13.91
CA LYS A 228 4.78 -17.89 -13.28
C LYS A 228 5.91 -17.54 -14.24
N SER A 229 5.67 -16.57 -15.13
CA SER A 229 6.61 -16.20 -16.18
C SER A 229 6.57 -14.70 -16.46
N CYS A 230 7.71 -14.17 -16.90
CA CYS A 230 7.83 -12.78 -17.33
C CYS A 230 7.09 -12.61 -18.66
N VAL A 231 6.17 -11.65 -18.70
CA VAL A 231 5.39 -11.28 -19.87
C VAL A 231 5.70 -9.82 -20.24
N PRO A 232 5.77 -9.47 -21.53
CA PRO A 232 6.00 -8.10 -21.95
C PRO A 232 4.86 -7.18 -21.49
N CYS A 233 5.18 -5.93 -21.13
CA CYS A 233 4.21 -4.90 -20.74
C CYS A 233 3.16 -4.54 -21.81
N GLY A 234 3.26 -5.10 -23.02
CA GLY A 234 2.44 -4.76 -24.18
C GLY A 234 2.80 -3.39 -24.79
N LYS A 235 2.53 -3.20 -26.09
CA LYS A 235 2.56 -1.87 -26.71
C LYS A 235 1.20 -1.20 -26.49
N TYR A 236 1.20 0.12 -26.32
CA TYR A 236 0.00 0.94 -26.25
C TYR A 236 -0.80 0.84 -27.56
N THR A 237 -1.73 -0.11 -27.65
CA THR A 237 -2.77 -0.08 -28.69
C THR A 237 -3.85 0.89 -28.24
N ARG A 238 -3.95 2.06 -28.89
CA ARG A 238 -5.14 2.93 -28.87
C ARG A 238 -6.34 2.20 -29.49
N LEU A 239 -6.83 1.14 -28.85
CA LEU A 239 -8.03 0.47 -29.28
C LEU A 239 -8.89 0.20 -28.06
N PHE A 240 -10.02 0.91 -28.07
CA PHE A 240 -11.19 0.84 -27.21
C PHE A 240 -11.12 1.55 -25.85
N ASN A 241 -12.01 2.54 -25.72
CA ASN A 241 -12.51 3.10 -24.47
C ASN A 241 -13.17 2.01 -23.61
N PHE A 242 -12.38 1.06 -23.09
CA PHE A 242 -12.77 0.32 -21.92
C PHE A 242 -12.35 1.16 -20.72
N CYS A 243 -13.31 1.86 -20.12
CA CYS A 243 -13.19 2.20 -18.71
C CYS A 243 -13.04 0.88 -17.95
N PHE A 244 -11.80 0.46 -17.67
CA PHE A 244 -11.56 -0.46 -16.58
C PHE A 244 -12.01 0.27 -15.32
N HIS A 245 -13.22 -0.03 -14.85
CA HIS A 245 -13.56 0.28 -13.46
C HIS A 245 -12.54 -0.47 -12.61
N LYS A 246 -11.56 0.27 -12.06
CA LYS A 246 -10.67 -0.29 -11.05
C LYS A 246 -11.57 -0.81 -9.93
N LEU A 247 -11.39 -2.08 -9.59
CA LEU A 247 -12.04 -2.68 -8.44
C LEU A 247 -11.64 -1.88 -7.19
N PRO A 248 -12.54 -1.67 -6.23
CA PRO A 248 -12.21 -0.99 -4.99
C PRO A 248 -11.08 -1.75 -4.29
N VAL A 249 -9.93 -1.10 -4.17
CA VAL A 249 -8.77 -1.59 -3.41
C VAL A 249 -8.83 -0.92 -2.05
N LEU A 250 -9.10 -1.69 -1.01
CA LEU A 250 -9.03 -1.24 0.37
C LEU A 250 -7.60 -1.43 0.86
N ILE A 251 -7.01 -0.40 1.44
CA ILE A 251 -5.66 -0.48 2.02
C ILE A 251 -5.79 -0.31 3.52
N ILE A 252 -5.25 -1.29 4.25
CA ILE A 252 -5.21 -1.32 5.70
C ILE A 252 -3.76 -1.15 6.13
N HIS A 253 -3.46 -0.06 6.83
CA HIS A 253 -2.19 0.12 7.53
C HIS A 253 -2.26 -0.41 8.95
N LEU A 254 -1.44 -1.42 9.22
CA LEU A 254 -1.36 -2.13 10.49
C LEU A 254 -0.60 -1.34 11.57
N ILE A 255 0.23 -0.34 11.20
CA ILE A 255 0.83 0.61 12.19
C ILE A 255 -0.27 1.25 13.01
N SER A 256 -1.35 1.59 12.31
CA SER A 256 -2.47 2.31 12.87
C SER A 256 -3.44 1.43 13.66
N ILE A 257 -3.17 0.12 13.75
CA ILE A 257 -3.87 -0.81 14.66
C ILE A 257 -3.27 -0.73 16.06
N PHE A 258 -1.97 -0.42 16.20
CA PHE A 258 -1.35 -0.11 17.48
C PHE A 258 -1.39 1.38 17.83
N SER A 259 -1.53 2.25 16.83
CA SER A 259 -1.77 3.68 17.00
C SER A 259 -3.00 4.11 16.20
N PHE A 260 -4.17 3.92 16.81
CA PHE A 260 -5.52 4.20 16.30
C PHE A 260 -5.62 5.27 15.20
N HIS A 261 -5.43 4.85 13.95
CA HIS A 261 -5.79 5.63 12.78
C HIS A 261 -6.41 4.67 11.76
N ILE A 262 -7.72 4.50 11.81
CA ILE A 262 -8.46 3.71 10.83
C ILE A 262 -8.43 4.48 9.48
N GLN A 263 -7.32 4.34 8.75
CA GLN A 263 -7.12 4.95 7.43
C GLN A 263 -7.79 4.18 6.29
N CYS A 264 -8.49 3.08 6.59
CA CYS A 264 -9.30 2.36 5.60
C CYS A 264 -10.29 3.29 4.87
N ILE A 265 -10.73 4.37 5.52
CA ILE A 265 -11.88 5.17 5.07
C ILE A 265 -11.45 6.41 4.25
N GLN A 266 -10.22 6.91 4.42
CA GLN A 266 -9.72 8.02 3.59
C GLN A 266 -9.23 7.61 2.21
N LEU A 267 -9.07 6.31 1.96
CA LEU A 267 -8.66 5.77 0.65
C LEU A 267 -9.84 5.42 -0.26
N ILE A 268 -11.08 5.46 0.26
CA ILE A 268 -12.30 5.36 -0.55
C ILE A 268 -12.55 6.69 -1.28
N ALA A 269 -12.17 7.82 -0.67
CA ALA A 269 -12.48 9.16 -1.16
C ALA A 269 -11.91 9.54 -2.54
N PRO A 270 -10.71 9.10 -2.98
CA PRO A 270 -10.25 9.43 -4.32
C PRO A 270 -10.70 8.41 -5.38
N LEU A 271 -11.21 7.21 -5.06
CA LEU A 271 -11.48 6.17 -6.06
C LEU A 271 -12.86 6.27 -6.75
N ILE A 272 -13.70 7.24 -6.37
CA ILE A 272 -15.05 7.46 -6.93
C ILE A 272 -15.12 8.71 -7.84
N ILE A 273 -13.99 9.35 -8.16
CA ILE A 273 -13.90 10.39 -9.21
C ILE A 273 -12.80 10.05 -10.20
#